data_AF-A0A166V101-F1
#
_entry.id   AF-A0A166V101-F1
#
_cell.length_a   1.000
_cell.length_b   1.000
_cell.length_c   1.000
_cell.angle_alpha   90.00
_cell.angle_beta   90.00
_cell.angle_gamma   90.00
#
_symmetry.space_group_name_H-M   'P 1'
#
loop_
_entity.id
_entity.type
_entity.pdbx_description
1 polymer ?
#
loop_
_entity_poly.entity_id
_entity_poly.type
_entity_poly.pdbx_seq_one_letter_code
_entity_poly.pdbx_strand_id
1 'polypeptide(L)'
;MHVLACILRHIWSTTSRAFVMALWASASSAGHRAATLSLVRLLIQDKRYGTSPELRPVEERFKQLLQRGATEDRDALTLQGELLFQQGRLGLAATTLQRALHLHQDSDPVGTGTSDGADAGRSLDFEWRPYCVLCLARVRAAMGRRENAKELLESLAAGPEGFVAADVELVRLGLLTPEEARQSMYNAACHGRRDMFERLAESEGEGPEKNLWVLEWSRLAGAA
;
A
#
# COMPACT_ATOMS: atom_id res chain seq x y z
N MET A 1 -2.75 -5.66 -20.59
CA MET A 1 -3.95 -5.34 -19.77
C MET A 1 -3.61 -4.90 -18.35
N HIS A 2 -2.78 -5.62 -17.58
CA HIS A 2 -2.41 -5.23 -16.21
C HIS A 2 -1.77 -3.83 -16.11
N VAL A 3 -0.73 -3.56 -16.92
CA VAL A 3 -0.03 -2.27 -16.95
C VAL A 3 -0.98 -1.12 -17.31
N LEU A 4 -1.85 -1.32 -18.30
CA LEU A 4 -2.86 -0.32 -18.70
C LEU A 4 -3.82 0.00 -17.55
N ALA A 5 -4.25 -1.01 -16.78
CA ALA A 5 -5.10 -0.80 -15.62
C ALA A 5 -4.37 -0.07 -14.47
N CYS A 6 -3.08 -0.35 -14.25
CA CYS A 6 -2.26 0.40 -13.29
C CYS A 6 -2.11 1.87 -13.69
N ILE A 7 -1.87 2.15 -14.98
CA ILE A 7 -1.80 3.51 -15.52
C ILE A 7 -3.15 4.23 -15.37
N LEU A 8 -4.25 3.59 -15.79
CA LEU A 8 -5.58 4.19 -15.71
C LEU A 8 -6.03 4.47 -14.27
N ARG A 9 -5.63 3.62 -13.31
CA ARG A 9 -5.86 3.88 -11.88
C ARG A 9 -5.16 5.16 -11.42
N HIS A 10 -3.96 5.43 -11.94
CA HIS A 10 -3.20 6.61 -11.56
C HIS A 10 -3.77 7.89 -12.18
N ILE A 11 -4.30 7.80 -13.41
CA ILE A 11 -4.75 8.97 -14.18
C ILE A 11 -6.21 9.34 -13.92
N TRP A 12 -7.11 8.37 -13.69
CA TRP A 12 -8.55 8.64 -13.64
C TRP A 12 -9.13 8.51 -12.22
N SER A 13 -9.74 9.60 -11.74
CA SER A 13 -10.56 9.62 -10.53
C SER A 13 -11.84 8.80 -10.70
N THR A 14 -12.33 8.28 -9.57
CA THR A 14 -13.59 7.56 -9.23
C THR A 14 -14.43 6.88 -10.34
N THR A 15 -14.73 7.53 -11.47
CA THR A 15 -15.55 7.04 -12.59
C THR A 15 -14.89 5.90 -13.40
N SER A 16 -13.57 5.78 -13.34
CA SER A 16 -12.77 4.75 -14.04
C SER A 16 -12.69 3.40 -13.34
N ARG A 17 -13.19 3.31 -12.11
CA ARG A 17 -12.95 2.18 -11.21
C ARG A 17 -13.50 0.87 -11.75
N ALA A 18 -14.72 0.88 -12.30
CA ALA A 18 -15.34 -0.29 -12.89
C ALA A 18 -14.53 -0.83 -14.08
N PHE A 19 -13.99 0.08 -14.90
CA PHE A 19 -13.16 -0.27 -16.05
C PHE A 19 -11.80 -0.86 -15.63
N VAL A 20 -11.13 -0.26 -14.64
CA VAL A 20 -9.88 -0.79 -14.06
C VAL A 20 -10.10 -2.19 -13.47
N MET A 21 -11.19 -2.39 -12.72
CA MET A 21 -11.56 -3.70 -12.17
C MET A 21 -11.80 -4.72 -13.28
N ALA A 22 -12.54 -4.36 -14.34
CA ALA A 22 -12.78 -5.24 -15.47
C ALA A 22 -11.48 -5.63 -16.20
N LEU A 23 -10.57 -4.68 -16.42
CA LEU A 23 -9.27 -4.95 -17.03
C LEU A 23 -8.42 -5.91 -16.18
N TRP A 24 -8.37 -5.71 -14.87
CA TRP A 24 -7.65 -6.62 -13.98
C TRP A 24 -8.34 -7.97 -13.85
N ALA A 25 -9.67 -8.04 -13.86
CA ALA A 25 -10.42 -9.29 -13.85
C ALA A 25 -10.13 -10.11 -15.11
N SER A 26 -10.15 -9.48 -16.29
CA SER A 26 -9.80 -10.13 -17.57
C SER A 26 -8.35 -10.59 -17.61
N ALA A 27 -7.42 -9.80 -17.06
CA ALA A 27 -6.02 -10.22 -16.96
C ALA A 27 -5.83 -11.37 -15.94
N SER A 28 -6.56 -11.34 -14.83
CA SER A 28 -6.56 -12.42 -13.83
C SER A 28 -7.14 -13.71 -14.40
N SER A 29 -8.21 -13.64 -15.19
CA SER A 29 -8.79 -14.81 -15.87
C SER A 29 -7.81 -15.45 -16.86
N ALA A 30 -6.99 -14.63 -17.52
CA ALA A 30 -5.87 -15.07 -18.37
C ALA A 30 -4.65 -15.61 -17.58
N GLY A 31 -4.70 -15.63 -16.24
CA GLY A 31 -3.64 -16.20 -15.40
C GLY A 31 -2.57 -15.20 -14.95
N HIS A 32 -2.72 -13.90 -15.19
CA HIS A 32 -1.74 -12.92 -14.74
C HIS A 32 -1.78 -12.74 -13.20
N ARG A 33 -0.70 -13.16 -12.52
CA ARG A 33 -0.52 -13.05 -11.06
C ARG A 33 -0.65 -11.61 -10.57
N ALA A 34 0.10 -10.67 -11.15
CA ALA A 34 0.11 -9.28 -10.70
C ALA A 34 -1.28 -8.62 -10.79
N ALA A 35 -2.06 -8.95 -11.83
CA ALA A 35 -3.45 -8.48 -11.96
C ALA A 35 -4.36 -9.03 -10.86
N THR A 36 -4.18 -10.30 -10.49
CA THR A 36 -4.91 -10.94 -9.39
C THR A 36 -4.59 -10.24 -8.07
N LEU A 37 -3.32 -10.01 -7.77
CA LEU A 37 -2.89 -9.34 -6.54
C LEU A 37 -3.37 -7.89 -6.47
N SER A 38 -3.25 -7.10 -7.55
CA SER A 38 -3.72 -5.71 -7.55
C SER A 38 -5.23 -5.60 -7.40
N LEU A 39 -6.01 -6.49 -8.02
CA LEU A 39 -7.46 -6.50 -7.87
C LEU A 39 -7.86 -6.93 -6.45
N VAL A 40 -7.23 -7.96 -5.89
CA VAL A 40 -7.48 -8.38 -4.51
C VAL A 40 -7.15 -7.28 -3.52
N ARG A 41 -6.00 -6.61 -3.68
CA ARG A 41 -5.64 -5.43 -2.87
C ARG A 41 -6.73 -4.37 -2.91
N LEU A 42 -7.29 -4.10 -4.09
CA LEU A 42 -8.37 -3.14 -4.23
C LEU A 42 -9.63 -3.57 -3.47
N LEU A 43 -10.01 -4.84 -3.57
CA LEU A 43 -11.18 -5.38 -2.87
C LEU A 43 -11.00 -5.38 -1.36
N ILE A 44 -9.78 -5.65 -0.88
CA ILE A 44 -9.42 -5.52 0.52
C ILE A 44 -9.57 -4.05 0.95
N GLN A 45 -8.92 -3.11 0.27
CA GLN A 45 -9.00 -1.68 0.62
C GLN A 45 -10.44 -1.14 0.68
N ASP A 46 -11.31 -1.64 -0.20
CA ASP A 46 -12.74 -1.28 -0.23
C ASP A 46 -13.63 -2.04 0.76
N LYS A 47 -13.09 -3.02 1.47
CA LYS A 47 -13.85 -3.96 2.32
C LYS A 47 -14.91 -4.75 1.53
N ARG A 48 -14.64 -5.04 0.26
CA ARG A 48 -15.51 -5.79 -0.67
C ARG A 48 -15.03 -7.20 -0.96
N TYR A 49 -13.93 -7.62 -0.34
CA TYR A 49 -13.43 -8.98 -0.46
C TYR A 49 -14.43 -9.97 0.17
N GLY A 50 -14.85 -10.99 -0.58
CA GLY A 50 -15.81 -12.00 -0.16
C GLY A 50 -17.28 -11.58 -0.29
N THR A 51 -17.58 -10.35 -0.68
CA THR A 51 -18.96 -9.85 -0.75
C THR A 51 -19.59 -9.99 -2.13
N SER A 52 -18.78 -9.85 -3.19
CA SER A 52 -19.30 -9.72 -4.56
C SER A 52 -19.20 -11.05 -5.31
N PRO A 53 -20.32 -11.68 -5.72
CA PRO A 53 -20.31 -13.00 -6.36
C PRO A 53 -19.55 -13.00 -7.70
N GLU A 54 -19.63 -11.89 -8.44
CA GLU A 54 -18.97 -11.66 -9.73
C GLU A 54 -17.44 -11.73 -9.65
N LEU A 55 -16.86 -11.47 -8.47
CA LEU A 55 -15.42 -11.41 -8.25
C LEU A 55 -14.85 -12.67 -7.58
N ARG A 56 -15.71 -13.65 -7.24
CA ARG A 56 -15.29 -14.95 -6.67
C ARG A 56 -14.18 -15.64 -7.47
N PRO A 57 -14.19 -15.67 -8.82
CA PRO A 57 -13.11 -16.33 -9.57
C PRO A 57 -11.73 -15.74 -9.30
N VAL A 58 -11.64 -14.43 -9.04
CA VAL A 58 -10.38 -13.74 -8.70
C VAL A 58 -9.96 -14.09 -7.28
N GLU A 59 -10.91 -14.12 -6.34
CA GLU A 59 -10.66 -14.51 -4.95
C GLU A 59 -10.22 -15.97 -4.83
N GLU A 60 -10.80 -16.87 -5.62
CA GLU A 60 -10.39 -18.27 -5.71
C GLU A 60 -8.98 -18.42 -6.25
N ARG A 61 -8.61 -17.66 -7.30
CA ARG A 61 -7.24 -17.63 -7.80
C ARG A 61 -6.26 -17.12 -6.75
N PHE A 62 -6.63 -16.10 -5.99
CA PHE A 62 -5.82 -15.63 -4.87
C PHE A 62 -5.63 -16.71 -3.80
N LYS A 63 -6.69 -17.45 -3.44
CA LYS A 63 -6.58 -18.61 -2.53
C LYS A 63 -5.68 -19.69 -3.13
N GLN A 64 -5.76 -19.95 -4.43
CA GLN A 64 -4.86 -20.88 -5.11
C GLN A 64 -3.40 -20.39 -5.07
N LEU A 65 -3.13 -19.10 -5.23
CA LEU A 65 -1.77 -18.55 -5.04
C LEU A 65 -1.28 -18.79 -3.61
N LEU A 66 -2.13 -18.56 -2.62
CA LEU A 66 -1.82 -18.83 -1.22
C LEU A 66 -1.70 -20.33 -0.88
N GLN A 67 -2.25 -21.24 -1.68
CA GLN A 67 -2.14 -22.68 -1.46
C GLN A 67 -0.95 -23.28 -2.21
N ARG A 68 -0.73 -22.86 -3.47
CA ARG A 68 0.36 -23.31 -4.34
C ARG A 68 1.70 -22.70 -3.96
N GLY A 69 1.69 -21.44 -3.53
CA GLY A 69 2.86 -20.66 -3.09
C GLY A 69 2.81 -20.29 -1.61
N ALA A 70 2.09 -21.08 -0.79
CA ALA A 70 1.78 -20.84 0.63
C ALA A 70 2.99 -20.51 1.54
N THR A 71 4.18 -20.83 1.05
CA THR A 71 5.46 -20.68 1.74
C THR A 71 6.36 -19.61 1.14
N GLU A 72 6.13 -19.13 -0.08
CA GLU A 72 7.15 -18.38 -0.82
C GLU A 72 6.63 -17.08 -1.48
N ASP A 73 5.33 -16.96 -1.73
CA ASP A 73 4.79 -15.76 -2.37
C ASP A 73 4.64 -14.59 -1.37
N ARG A 74 5.67 -13.74 -1.30
CA ARG A 74 5.79 -12.62 -0.37
C ARG A 74 4.71 -11.56 -0.55
N ASP A 75 4.33 -11.24 -1.78
CA ASP A 75 3.29 -10.24 -2.04
C ASP A 75 1.90 -10.78 -1.71
N ALA A 76 1.65 -12.06 -2.00
CA ALA A 76 0.39 -12.72 -1.62
C ALA A 76 0.25 -12.81 -0.10
N LEU A 77 1.33 -13.16 0.62
CA LEU A 77 1.36 -13.14 2.09
C LEU A 77 1.11 -11.73 2.64
N THR A 78 1.61 -10.68 1.96
CA THR A 78 1.34 -9.30 2.34
C THR A 78 -0.16 -8.98 2.30
N LEU A 79 -0.86 -9.39 1.24
CA LEU A 79 -2.32 -9.23 1.15
C LEU A 79 -3.09 -10.09 2.15
N GLN A 80 -2.61 -11.31 2.40
CA GLN A 80 -3.21 -12.17 3.43
C GLN A 80 -3.12 -11.50 4.81
N GLY A 81 -1.98 -10.91 5.14
CA GLY A 81 -1.79 -10.12 6.35
C GLY A 81 -2.72 -8.92 6.45
N GLU A 82 -2.88 -8.16 5.36
CA GLU A 82 -3.81 -7.03 5.30
C GLU A 82 -5.27 -7.48 5.48
N LEU A 83 -5.68 -8.58 4.84
CA LEU A 83 -7.02 -9.15 4.99
C LEU A 83 -7.28 -9.59 6.44
N LEU A 84 -6.31 -10.28 7.08
CA LEU A 84 -6.41 -10.68 8.48
C LEU A 84 -6.52 -9.46 9.42
N PHE A 85 -5.80 -8.38 9.11
CA PHE A 85 -5.90 -7.12 9.85
C PHE A 85 -7.31 -6.54 9.77
N GLN A 86 -7.92 -6.50 8.59
CA GLN A 86 -9.31 -6.01 8.42
C GLN A 86 -10.35 -6.88 9.14
N GLN A 87 -10.07 -8.17 9.29
CA GLN A 87 -10.90 -9.10 10.07
C GLN A 87 -10.70 -8.96 11.59
N GLY A 88 -9.83 -8.05 12.05
CA GLY A 88 -9.51 -7.87 13.47
C GLY A 88 -8.58 -8.94 14.05
N ARG A 89 -8.03 -9.85 13.23
CA ARG A 89 -7.15 -10.94 13.66
C ARG A 89 -5.70 -10.45 13.75
N LEU A 90 -5.45 -9.47 14.63
CA LEU A 90 -4.19 -8.71 14.69
C LEU A 90 -2.94 -9.59 14.89
N GLY A 91 -3.01 -10.58 15.78
CA GLY A 91 -1.87 -11.47 16.05
C GLY A 91 -1.45 -12.28 14.82
N LEU A 92 -2.42 -12.82 14.09
CA LEU A 92 -2.15 -13.58 12.86
C LEU A 92 -1.71 -12.66 11.71
N ALA A 93 -2.28 -11.46 11.61
CA ALA A 93 -1.83 -10.48 10.64
C ALA A 93 -0.34 -10.14 10.85
N ALA A 94 0.07 -9.91 12.10
CA ALA A 94 1.46 -9.61 12.43
C ALA A 94 2.41 -10.76 12.06
N THR A 95 2.06 -12.01 12.41
CA THR A 95 2.92 -13.17 12.10
C THR A 95 3.01 -13.44 10.61
N THR A 96 1.90 -13.31 9.86
CA THR A 96 1.90 -13.46 8.39
C THR A 96 2.77 -12.39 7.71
N LEU A 97 2.67 -11.13 8.14
CA LEU A 97 3.47 -10.03 7.58
C LEU A 97 4.97 -10.15 7.92
N GLN A 98 5.29 -10.55 9.15
CA GLN A 98 6.67 -10.84 9.55
C GLN A 98 7.26 -12.01 8.75
N ARG A 99 6.46 -13.06 8.53
CA ARG A 99 6.87 -14.18 7.68
C ARG A 99 7.20 -13.71 6.28
N ALA A 100 6.36 -12.87 5.66
CA ALA A 100 6.64 -12.31 4.33
C ALA A 100 8.00 -11.57 4.26
N LEU A 101 8.36 -10.86 5.33
CA LEU A 101 9.64 -10.14 5.45
C LEU A 101 10.85 -11.06 5.69
N HIS A 102 10.67 -12.14 6.46
CA HIS A 102 11.76 -13.06 6.81
C HIS A 102 12.10 -14.09 5.74
N LEU A 103 11.20 -14.37 4.78
CA LEU A 103 11.47 -15.27 3.65
C LEU A 103 12.69 -14.85 2.79
N HIS A 104 13.28 -13.69 3.05
CA HIS A 104 14.49 -13.22 2.38
C HIS A 104 15.81 -13.74 2.98
N GLN A 105 15.82 -14.26 4.22
CA GLN A 105 17.08 -14.59 4.90
C GLN A 105 17.66 -15.97 4.56
N ASP A 106 16.88 -16.87 3.95
CA ASP A 106 17.28 -18.27 3.76
C ASP A 106 17.60 -18.67 2.31
N SER A 107 17.42 -17.77 1.33
CA SER A 107 17.66 -18.06 -0.10
C SER A 107 18.63 -17.06 -0.73
N ASP A 108 19.92 -17.40 -0.59
CA ASP A 108 21.16 -17.00 -1.29
C ASP A 108 21.77 -15.58 -1.13
N PRO A 109 23.02 -15.49 -0.62
CA PRO A 109 24.01 -14.53 -1.08
C PRO A 109 24.66 -15.05 -2.38
N VAL A 110 25.02 -14.13 -3.29
CA VAL A 110 25.74 -14.37 -4.58
C VAL A 110 24.83 -14.59 -5.79
N GLY A 111 24.81 -13.60 -6.68
CA GLY A 111 24.12 -13.68 -7.98
C GLY A 111 24.46 -12.50 -8.89
N THR A 112 25.74 -12.36 -9.27
CA THR A 112 26.15 -11.60 -10.46
C THR A 112 25.59 -12.25 -11.71
N GLY A 113 24.87 -11.53 -12.58
CA GLY A 113 24.49 -12.09 -13.89
C GLY A 113 23.44 -11.31 -14.68
N THR A 114 23.96 -10.47 -15.59
CA THR A 114 23.51 -10.15 -16.96
C THR A 114 22.11 -10.55 -17.45
N SER A 115 21.47 -9.56 -18.06
CA SER A 115 20.32 -9.63 -18.96
C SER A 115 20.52 -10.57 -20.15
N ASP A 116 19.61 -11.52 -20.33
CA ASP A 116 18.97 -11.81 -21.62
C ASP A 116 17.66 -12.58 -21.38
N GLY A 117 16.70 -12.41 -22.29
CA GLY A 117 15.27 -12.62 -22.08
C GLY A 117 14.75 -14.06 -22.10
N ALA A 118 13.43 -14.13 -21.85
CA ALA A 118 12.50 -15.27 -21.94
C ALA A 118 12.33 -16.15 -20.68
N ASP A 119 11.29 -15.81 -19.90
CA ASP A 119 10.43 -16.65 -19.05
C ASP A 119 10.99 -17.96 -18.47
N ALA A 120 11.31 -17.94 -17.18
CA ALA A 120 10.81 -18.84 -16.13
C ALA A 120 11.77 -18.83 -14.93
N GLY A 121 11.30 -18.35 -13.76
CA GLY A 121 11.99 -18.63 -12.49
C GLY A 121 12.94 -17.55 -11.96
N ARG A 122 12.69 -16.25 -12.22
CA ARG A 122 13.32 -15.20 -11.40
C ARG A 122 12.73 -15.26 -10.00
N SER A 123 13.60 -15.36 -8.99
CA SER A 123 13.29 -15.07 -7.59
C SER A 123 12.34 -13.87 -7.55
N LEU A 124 11.13 -14.08 -7.02
CA LEU A 124 10.06 -13.09 -6.96
C LEU A 124 10.53 -11.94 -6.06
N ASP A 125 11.25 -10.96 -6.60
CA ASP A 125 11.65 -9.76 -5.87
C ASP A 125 10.47 -9.25 -5.04
N PHE A 126 10.72 -8.90 -3.79
CA PHE A 126 9.65 -8.48 -2.89
C PHE A 126 9.21 -7.06 -3.25
N GLU A 127 8.51 -6.92 -4.38
CA GLU A 127 8.06 -5.65 -4.93
C GLU A 127 7.27 -4.87 -3.88
N TRP A 128 6.46 -5.56 -3.09
CA TRP A 128 5.59 -4.93 -2.11
C TRP A 128 6.21 -4.84 -0.71
N ARG A 129 7.54 -4.96 -0.58
CA ARG A 129 8.23 -4.85 0.72
C ARG A 129 7.88 -3.56 1.47
N PRO A 130 7.94 -2.34 0.86
CA PRO A 130 7.57 -1.12 1.58
C PRO A 130 6.12 -1.15 2.06
N TYR A 131 5.22 -1.69 1.23
CA TYR A 131 3.81 -1.84 1.57
C TYR A 131 3.57 -2.89 2.68
N CYS A 132 4.34 -3.97 2.71
CA CYS A 132 4.29 -4.97 3.76
C CYS A 132 4.70 -4.39 5.11
N VAL A 133 5.80 -3.62 5.14
CA VAL A 133 6.24 -2.92 6.35
C VAL A 133 5.20 -1.89 6.81
N LEU A 134 4.58 -1.14 5.87
CA LEU A 134 3.48 -0.23 6.16
C LEU A 134 2.30 -0.97 6.83
N CYS A 135 1.90 -2.12 6.27
CA CYS A 135 0.84 -2.95 6.85
C CYS A 135 1.24 -3.44 8.25
N LEU A 136 2.47 -3.90 8.44
CA LEU A 136 2.97 -4.38 9.73
C LEU A 136 2.95 -3.26 10.78
N ALA A 137 3.35 -2.04 10.42
CA ALA A 137 3.29 -0.88 11.30
C ALA A 137 1.84 -0.58 11.73
N ARG A 138 0.87 -0.63 10.81
CA ARG A 138 -0.55 -0.49 11.14
C ARG A 138 -1.03 -1.57 12.12
N VAL A 139 -0.64 -2.82 11.91
CA VAL A 139 -0.97 -3.91 12.84
C VAL A 139 -0.35 -3.65 14.23
N ARG A 140 0.93 -3.28 14.29
CA ARG A 140 1.63 -2.98 15.56
C ARG A 140 0.97 -1.82 16.31
N ALA A 141 0.61 -0.74 15.61
CA ALA A 141 -0.11 0.39 16.19
C ALA A 141 -1.46 -0.05 16.77
N ALA A 142 -2.23 -0.86 16.04
CA ALA A 142 -3.52 -1.39 16.52
C ALA A 142 -3.37 -2.36 17.71
N MET A 143 -2.23 -3.02 17.85
CA MET A 143 -1.88 -3.84 19.02
C MET A 143 -1.35 -3.02 20.21
N GLY A 144 -1.34 -1.68 20.12
CA GLY A 144 -0.82 -0.79 21.17
C GLY A 144 0.70 -0.63 21.18
N ARG A 145 1.43 -1.26 20.25
CA ARG A 145 2.90 -1.14 20.11
C ARG A 145 3.25 0.09 19.27
N ARG A 146 2.92 1.27 19.80
CA ARG A 146 3.01 2.56 19.08
C ARG A 146 4.43 2.93 18.69
N GLU A 147 5.40 2.80 19.60
CA GLU A 147 6.81 3.11 19.30
C GLU A 147 7.36 2.22 18.17
N ASN A 148 7.17 0.90 18.27
CA ASN A 148 7.59 -0.04 17.22
C ASN A 148 6.87 0.19 15.87
N ALA A 149 5.73 0.87 15.86
CA ALA A 149 5.04 1.26 14.64
C ALA A 149 5.61 2.57 14.08
N LYS A 150 5.89 3.54 14.96
CA LYS A 150 6.55 4.81 14.62
C LYS A 150 7.90 4.56 13.95
N GLU A 151 8.78 3.80 14.60
CA GLU A 151 10.13 3.47 14.09
C GLU A 151 10.07 2.84 12.68
N LEU A 152 9.14 1.90 12.46
CA LEU A 152 8.98 1.27 11.15
C LEU A 152 8.56 2.29 10.08
N LEU A 153 7.61 3.18 10.40
CA LEU A 153 7.13 4.16 9.45
C LEU A 153 8.16 5.27 9.18
N GLU A 154 8.89 5.72 10.19
CA GLU A 154 9.99 6.68 10.02
C GLU A 154 11.10 6.07 9.15
N SER A 155 11.47 4.81 9.38
CA SER A 155 12.46 4.11 8.54
C SER A 155 12.01 3.97 7.08
N LEU A 156 10.70 3.81 6.84
CA LEU A 156 10.13 3.77 5.49
C LEU A 156 10.09 5.15 4.83
N ALA A 157 9.76 6.20 5.59
CA ALA A 157 9.72 7.56 5.09
C ALA A 157 11.13 8.08 4.77
N ALA A 158 12.13 7.76 5.61
CA ALA A 158 13.52 8.17 5.44
C ALA A 158 14.32 7.34 4.42
N GLY A 159 13.74 6.27 3.87
CA GLY A 159 14.39 5.43 2.87
C GLY A 159 14.74 6.19 1.58
N PRO A 160 15.64 5.66 0.73
CA PRO A 160 16.16 6.36 -0.45
C PRO A 160 15.09 6.74 -1.49
N GLU A 161 13.96 6.02 -1.50
CA GLU A 161 12.83 6.32 -2.40
C GLU A 161 11.72 7.15 -1.73
N GLY A 162 11.81 7.42 -0.42
CA GLY A 162 10.81 8.19 0.33
C GLY A 162 9.39 7.64 0.20
N PHE A 163 9.00 6.68 1.04
CA PHE A 163 7.67 6.08 0.92
C PHE A 163 6.59 6.99 1.50
N VAL A 164 6.05 7.90 0.67
CA VAL A 164 5.04 8.92 1.02
C VAL A 164 3.85 8.39 1.82
N ALA A 165 3.41 7.15 1.56
CA ALA A 165 2.33 6.55 2.31
C ALA A 165 2.67 6.32 3.80
N ALA A 166 3.95 6.23 4.16
CA ALA A 166 4.42 6.15 5.54
C ALA A 166 4.25 7.50 6.28
N ASP A 167 4.62 8.62 5.65
CA ASP A 167 4.37 9.97 6.19
C ASP A 167 2.89 10.19 6.52
N VAL A 168 2.02 9.87 5.56
CA VAL A 168 0.57 9.97 5.75
C VAL A 168 0.09 9.07 6.90
N GLU A 169 0.69 7.89 7.08
CA GLU A 169 0.34 6.99 8.18
C GLU A 169 0.83 7.45 9.54
N LEU A 170 2.04 8.01 9.63
CA LEU A 170 2.57 8.60 10.86
C LEU A 170 1.63 9.67 11.40
N VAL A 171 1.14 10.54 10.52
CA VAL A 171 0.16 11.57 10.81
C VAL A 171 -1.19 10.95 11.20
N ARG A 172 -1.73 10.02 10.38
CA ARG A 172 -3.05 9.41 10.62
C ARG A 172 -3.13 8.67 11.94
N LEU A 173 -2.05 8.01 12.36
CA LEU A 173 -1.99 7.26 13.60
C LEU A 173 -1.69 8.14 14.82
N GLY A 174 -1.40 9.44 14.62
CA GLY A 174 -1.04 10.37 15.69
C GLY A 174 0.25 9.96 16.40
N LEU A 175 1.25 9.50 15.65
CA LEU A 175 2.54 9.03 16.19
C LEU A 175 3.60 10.14 16.24
N LEU A 176 3.29 11.30 15.67
CA LEU A 176 4.19 12.45 15.57
C LEU A 176 3.77 13.57 16.52
N THR A 177 4.74 14.40 16.90
CA THR A 177 4.44 15.70 17.51
C THR A 177 3.72 16.61 16.50
N PRO A 178 3.02 17.68 16.95
CA PRO A 178 2.33 18.59 16.03
C PRO A 178 3.24 19.20 14.95
N GLU A 179 4.49 19.51 15.30
CA GLU A 179 5.48 20.07 14.36
C GLU A 179 5.98 19.02 13.36
N GLU A 180 6.32 17.82 13.85
CA GLU A 180 6.68 16.68 13.00
C GLU A 180 5.54 16.31 12.04
N ALA A 181 4.30 16.31 12.54
CA ALA A 181 3.12 16.01 11.75
C ALA A 181 2.93 17.04 10.63
N ARG A 182 3.14 18.34 10.90
CA ARG A 182 3.08 19.40 9.89
C ARG A 182 4.12 19.18 8.80
N GLN A 183 5.38 18.90 9.19
CA GLN A 183 6.44 18.64 8.22
C GLN A 183 6.17 17.38 7.37
N SER A 184 5.69 16.31 8.00
CA SER A 184 5.36 15.05 7.32
C SER A 184 4.19 15.22 6.35
N MET A 185 3.14 15.96 6.74
CA MET A 185 2.04 16.32 5.82
C MET A 185 2.52 17.15 4.63
N TYR A 186 3.40 18.14 4.87
CA TYR A 186 3.96 18.97 3.80
C TYR A 186 4.79 18.14 2.82
N ASN A 187 5.67 17.29 3.33
CA ASN A 187 6.45 16.35 2.52
C ASN A 187 5.53 15.47 1.68
N ALA A 188 4.51 14.86 2.28
CA ALA A 188 3.58 14.02 1.55
C ALA A 188 2.81 14.79 0.46
N ALA A 189 2.42 16.03 0.75
CA ALA A 189 1.72 16.90 -0.20
C ALA A 189 2.59 17.24 -1.42
N CYS A 190 3.85 17.60 -1.20
CA CYS A 190 4.84 17.83 -2.26
C CYS A 190 5.07 16.60 -3.15
N HIS A 191 4.84 15.38 -2.63
CA HIS A 191 4.94 14.14 -3.39
C HIS A 191 3.58 13.64 -3.92
N GLY A 192 2.63 14.55 -4.13
CA GLY A 192 1.39 14.28 -4.87
C GLY A 192 0.18 13.87 -4.02
N ARG A 193 0.30 13.84 -2.68
CA ARG A 193 -0.86 13.64 -1.79
C ARG A 193 -1.56 14.97 -1.51
N ARG A 194 -2.31 15.46 -2.50
CA ARG A 194 -3.02 16.75 -2.44
C ARG A 194 -3.95 16.88 -1.23
N ASP A 195 -4.53 15.75 -0.80
CA ASP A 195 -5.37 15.68 0.40
C ASP A 195 -4.64 16.10 1.70
N MET A 196 -3.30 16.08 1.70
CA MET A 196 -2.50 16.57 2.83
C MET A 196 -2.41 18.10 2.89
N PHE A 197 -2.52 18.82 1.77
CA PHE A 197 -2.59 20.29 1.80
C PHE A 197 -3.89 20.78 2.46
N GLU A 198 -5.00 20.10 2.18
CA GLU A 198 -6.29 20.39 2.83
C GLU A 198 -6.19 20.21 4.35
N ARG A 199 -5.59 19.10 4.80
CA ARG A 199 -5.37 18.83 6.23
C ARG A 199 -4.43 19.81 6.91
N LEU A 200 -3.36 20.24 6.21
CA LEU A 200 -2.49 21.31 6.70
C LEU A 200 -3.28 22.58 6.95
N ALA A 201 -4.09 22.99 5.98
CA ALA A 201 -4.92 24.19 6.07
C ALA A 201 -5.97 24.11 7.21
N GLU A 202 -6.50 22.92 7.50
CA GLU A 202 -7.37 22.69 8.66
C GLU A 202 -6.63 22.79 10.00
N SER A 203 -5.35 22.40 10.04
CA SER A 203 -4.53 22.35 11.26
C SER A 203 -4.00 23.70 11.73
N GLU A 204 -3.93 24.72 10.86
CA GLU A 204 -3.35 26.04 11.18
C GLU A 204 -4.30 27.03 11.90
N GLY A 205 -5.24 26.50 12.69
CA GLY A 205 -5.99 27.28 13.69
C GLY A 205 -7.21 28.03 13.16
N GLU A 206 -7.99 28.58 14.10
CA GLU A 206 -9.16 29.41 13.84
C GLU A 206 -8.79 30.91 13.89
N GLY A 207 -9.00 31.62 12.78
CA GLY A 207 -8.70 33.04 12.68
C GLY A 207 -8.80 33.56 11.24
N PRO A 208 -8.78 34.88 11.00
CA PRO A 208 -8.87 35.46 9.66
C PRO A 208 -7.70 35.04 8.74
N GLU A 209 -6.55 34.68 9.31
CA GLU A 209 -5.39 34.14 8.58
C GLU A 209 -5.59 32.71 8.05
N LYS A 210 -6.50 31.92 8.66
CA LYS A 210 -6.89 30.60 8.15
C LYS A 210 -7.39 30.69 6.71
N ASN A 211 -8.16 31.72 6.39
CA ASN A 211 -8.69 31.91 5.04
C ASN A 211 -7.58 32.19 4.04
N LEU A 212 -6.52 32.91 4.44
CA LEU A 212 -5.37 33.17 3.58
C LEU A 212 -4.58 31.89 3.32
N TRP A 213 -4.28 31.10 4.35
CA TRP A 213 -3.59 29.83 4.18
C TRP A 213 -4.43 28.80 3.43
N VAL A 214 -5.73 28.69 3.70
CA VAL A 214 -6.65 27.84 2.93
C VAL A 214 -6.65 28.24 1.45
N LEU A 215 -6.65 29.54 1.14
CA LEU A 215 -6.54 30.05 -0.24
C LEU A 215 -5.18 29.71 -0.87
N GLU A 216 -4.09 29.92 -0.15
CA GLU A 216 -2.73 29.66 -0.64
C GLU A 216 -2.51 28.16 -0.89
N TRP A 217 -2.92 27.30 0.05
CA TRP A 217 -2.82 25.85 -0.07
C TRP A 217 -3.78 25.28 -1.14
N SER A 218 -5.01 25.80 -1.24
CA SER A 218 -5.95 25.42 -2.31
C SER A 218 -5.42 25.82 -3.69
N ARG A 219 -4.80 26.99 -3.80
CA ARG A 219 -4.12 27.44 -5.03
C ARG A 219 -2.97 26.49 -5.39
N LEU A 220 -2.14 26.09 -4.44
CA LEU A 220 -1.06 25.12 -4.67
C LEU A 220 -1.60 23.74 -5.08
N ALA A 221 -2.71 23.29 -4.49
CA ALA A 221 -3.36 22.03 -4.85
C ALA A 221 -4.02 22.05 -6.25
N GLY A 222 -4.46 23.22 -6.73
CA GLY A 222 -5.07 23.40 -8.06
C GLY A 222 -4.10 23.71 -9.21
N ALA A 223 -2.87 24.15 -8.90
CA ALA A 223 -1.86 24.54 -9.90
C ALA A 223 -0.91 23.41 -10.36
N ALA A 224 -0.96 22.25 -9.71
CA ALA A 224 -0.25 21.02 -10.08
C ALA A 224 -1.16 20.03 -10.82
#